data_AF-A0A024P2G1-F1
#
_entry.id   AF-A0A024P2G1-F1
#
_cell.length_a   1.000
_cell.length_b   1.000
_cell.length_c   1.000
_cell.angle_alpha   90.00
_cell.angle_beta   90.00
_cell.angle_gamma   90.00
#
_symmetry.space_group_name_H-M   'P 1'
#
loop_
_entity.id
_entity.type
_entity.pdbx_description
1 polymer ?
#
loop_
_entity_poly.entity_id
_entity_poly.type
_entity_poly.pdbx_seq_one_letter_code
_entity_poly.pdbx_strand_id
1 'polypeptide(L)'
;MELIELYPWLMPSLVLITVATLIGSYFSFKAEKFGLMMAIGMVQTFISTLLASSVGPLIFGIGLTQFYVGIVNMKRVKAMSHE
;
A
#
# COMPACT_ATOMS: atom_id res chain seq x y z
N MET A 1 19.46 9.03 8.35
CA MET A 1 19.58 10.41 7.84
C MET A 1 20.43 10.45 6.57
N GLU A 2 21.44 9.59 6.46
CA GLU A 2 22.39 9.55 5.33
C GLU A 2 21.78 9.38 3.92
N LEU A 3 20.76 8.54 3.73
CA LEU A 3 20.17 8.32 2.38
C LEU A 3 19.34 9.49 1.83
N ILE A 4 18.66 10.25 2.71
CA ILE A 4 17.84 11.40 2.29
C ILE A 4 18.74 12.59 1.94
N GLU A 5 19.85 12.75 2.66
CA GLU A 5 20.86 13.77 2.37
C GLU A 5 21.62 13.45 1.07
N LEU A 6 21.85 12.17 0.77
CA LEU A 6 22.48 11.73 -0.47
C LEU A 6 21.55 11.85 -1.70
N TYR A 7 20.24 11.70 -1.51
CA TYR A 7 19.24 11.72 -2.57
C TYR A 7 18.07 12.67 -2.24
N PRO A 8 18.19 13.97 -2.57
CA PRO A 8 17.15 14.96 -2.24
C PRO A 8 15.79 14.67 -2.91
N TRP A 9 15.79 13.93 -4.02
CA TRP A 9 14.59 13.51 -4.73
C TRP A 9 13.90 12.29 -4.13
N LEU A 10 14.50 11.61 -3.15
CA LEU A 10 13.94 10.42 -2.52
C LEU A 10 12.62 10.76 -1.81
N MET A 11 12.61 11.83 -1.02
CA MET A 11 11.42 12.21 -0.25
C MET A 11 10.22 12.59 -1.15
N PRO A 12 10.36 13.50 -2.15
CA PRO A 12 9.28 13.77 -3.10
C PRO A 12 8.80 12.52 -3.86
N SER A 13 9.73 11.63 -4.25
CA SER A 13 9.38 10.40 -4.96
C SER A 13 8.58 9.44 -4.08
N LEU A 14 8.95 9.27 -2.81
CA LEU A 14 8.19 8.45 -1.86
C LEU A 14 6.78 8.99 -1.63
N VAL A 15 6.62 10.32 -1.59
CA VAL A 15 5.30 10.96 -1.49
C VAL A 15 4.47 10.66 -2.75
N LEU A 16 5.03 10.84 -3.94
CA LEU A 16 4.35 10.53 -5.20
C LEU A 16 3.93 9.06 -5.29
N ILE A 17 4.82 8.15 -4.90
CA ILE A 17 4.53 6.71 -4.86
C ILE A 17 3.42 6.42 -3.83
N THR A 18 3.43 7.08 -2.67
CA THR A 18 2.40 6.92 -1.65
C THR A 18 1.03 7.37 -2.18
N VAL A 19 0.95 8.50 -2.88
CA VAL A 19 -0.29 8.97 -3.51
C VAL A 19 -0.74 8.01 -4.62
N ALA A 20 0.18 7.57 -5.48
CA ALA A 20 -0.12 6.63 -6.56
C ALA A 20 -0.63 5.28 -6.03
N THR A 21 -0.05 4.76 -4.95
CA THR A 21 -0.49 3.52 -4.30
C THR A 21 -1.86 3.65 -3.68
N LEU A 22 -2.20 4.79 -3.04
CA LEU A 22 -3.55 5.06 -2.55
C LEU A 22 -4.59 5.06 -3.68
N ILE A 23 -4.29 5.77 -4.77
CA ILE A 23 -5.17 5.82 -5.95
C ILE A 23 -5.32 4.41 -6.56
N GLY A 24 -4.21 3.70 -6.73
CA GLY A 24 -4.18 2.34 -7.24
C GLY A 24 -4.98 1.37 -6.37
N SER A 25 -4.92 1.53 -5.05
CA SER A 25 -5.68 0.71 -4.10
C SER A 25 -7.18 0.89 -4.27
N TYR A 26 -7.64 2.15 -4.42
CA TYR A 26 -9.06 2.45 -4.69
C TYR A 26 -9.54 1.83 -6.01
N PHE A 27 -8.78 1.99 -7.10
CA PHE A 27 -9.14 1.37 -8.39
C PHE A 27 -9.09 -0.16 -8.33
N SER A 28 -8.13 -0.73 -7.62
CA SER A 28 -8.03 -2.18 -7.42
C SER A 28 -9.22 -2.73 -6.66
N PHE A 29 -9.69 -2.02 -5.64
CA PHE A 29 -10.89 -2.36 -4.90
C PHE A 29 -12.14 -2.30 -5.79
N LYS A 30 -12.32 -1.21 -6.54
CA LYS A 30 -13.47 -1.03 -7.45
C LYS A 30 -13.51 -2.06 -8.58
N ALA A 31 -12.35 -2.49 -9.06
CA ALA A 31 -12.23 -3.50 -10.11
C ALA A 31 -12.20 -4.95 -9.56
N GLU A 32 -12.46 -5.14 -8.26
CA GLU A 32 -12.42 -6.45 -7.57
C GLU A 32 -11.07 -7.19 -7.70
N LYS A 33 -10.00 -6.46 -8.02
CA LYS A 33 -8.63 -6.98 -8.11
C LYS A 33 -7.99 -6.99 -6.72
N PHE A 34 -8.57 -7.75 -5.81
CA PHE A 34 -8.14 -7.79 -4.41
C PHE A 34 -6.69 -8.29 -4.21
N GLY A 35 -6.19 -9.16 -5.10
CA GLY A 35 -4.78 -9.55 -5.11
C GLY A 35 -3.83 -8.38 -5.40
N LEU A 36 -4.22 -7.46 -6.29
CA LEU A 36 -3.45 -6.24 -6.58
C LEU A 36 -3.52 -5.26 -5.40
N MET A 37 -4.68 -5.11 -4.77
CA MET A 37 -4.84 -4.32 -3.54
C MET A 37 -3.93 -4.82 -2.42
N MET A 38 -3.80 -6.13 -2.27
CA MET A 38 -2.90 -6.75 -1.30
C MET A 38 -1.43 -6.45 -1.62
N ALA A 39 -1.01 -6.57 -2.88
CA ALA A 39 0.35 -6.22 -3.29
C ALA A 39 0.69 -4.74 -3.05
N ILE A 40 -0.26 -3.84 -3.34
CA ILE A 40 -0.15 -2.41 -3.05
C ILE A 40 0.04 -2.18 -1.54
N GLY A 41 -0.77 -2.84 -0.70
CA GLY A 41 -0.65 -2.78 0.75
C GLY A 41 0.74 -3.21 1.25
N MET A 42 1.34 -4.26 0.68
CA MET A 42 2.72 -4.66 1.00
C MET A 42 3.72 -3.56 0.63
N VAL A 43 3.64 -3.01 -0.60
CA VAL A 43 4.54 -1.93 -1.06
C VAL A 43 4.44 -0.72 -0.13
N GLN A 44 3.22 -0.33 0.25
CA GLN A 44 2.98 0.81 1.12
C GLN A 44 3.53 0.58 2.54
N THR A 45 3.43 -0.66 3.03
CA THR A 45 4.04 -1.11 4.29
C THR A 45 5.57 -1.03 4.24
N PHE A 46 6.20 -1.46 3.14
CA PHE A 46 7.65 -1.31 2.97
C PHE A 46 8.09 0.14 2.91
N ILE A 47 7.39 0.99 2.14
CA ILE A 47 7.68 2.43 2.05
C ILE A 47 7.60 3.11 3.42
N SER A 48 6.67 2.69 4.27
CA SER A 48 6.51 3.28 5.60
C SER A 48 7.77 3.17 6.47
N THR A 49 8.58 2.12 6.29
CA THR A 49 9.84 1.92 7.03
C THR A 49 10.88 2.98 6.67
N LEU A 50 10.85 3.48 5.44
CA LEU A 50 11.73 4.56 4.95
C LEU A 50 11.30 5.93 5.49
N LEU A 51 10.08 6.04 6.01
CA LEU A 51 9.47 7.26 6.55
C LEU A 51 9.20 7.15 8.06
N ALA A 52 9.86 6.21 8.76
CA ALA A 52 9.55 5.85 10.14
C ALA A 52 9.61 7.02 11.14
N SER A 53 10.46 8.02 10.89
CA SER A 53 10.63 9.20 11.75
C SER A 53 9.58 10.29 11.55
N SER A 54 8.65 10.15 10.59
CA SER A 54 7.63 11.15 10.29
C SER A 54 6.24 10.53 10.15
N VAL A 55 5.72 10.43 8.93
CA VAL A 55 4.39 9.90 8.61
C VAL A 55 4.38 8.38 8.40
N GLY A 56 5.52 7.70 8.55
CA GLY A 56 5.67 6.26 8.42
C GLY A 56 4.62 5.46 9.19
N PRO A 57 4.38 5.68 10.49
CA PRO A 57 3.38 4.92 11.24
C PRO A 57 1.95 5.01 10.66
N LEU A 58 1.56 6.16 10.11
CA LEU A 58 0.27 6.33 9.45
C LEU A 58 0.20 5.55 8.14
N ILE A 59 1.24 5.65 7.32
CA ILE A 59 1.36 4.92 6.05
C ILE A 59 1.37 3.41 6.29
N PHE A 60 2.03 2.97 7.36
CA PHE A 60 2.05 1.57 7.80
C PHE A 60 0.65 1.05 8.14
N GLY A 61 -0.12 1.80 8.94
CA GLY A 61 -1.50 1.44 9.28
C GLY A 61 -2.41 1.34 8.05
N ILE A 62 -2.24 2.25 7.09
CA ILE A 62 -2.95 2.19 5.80
C ILE A 62 -2.55 0.93 5.01
N GLY A 63 -1.25 0.65 4.89
CA GLY A 63 -0.73 -0.52 4.19
C GLY A 63 -1.26 -1.83 4.77
N LEU A 64 -1.25 -1.97 6.10
CA LEU A 64 -1.83 -3.12 6.79
C LEU A 64 -3.33 -3.26 6.55
N THR A 65 -4.07 -2.16 6.55
CA THR A 65 -5.51 -2.18 6.27
C THR A 65 -5.78 -2.66 4.85
N GLN A 66 -5.06 -2.13 3.87
CA GLN A 66 -5.20 -2.56 2.47
C GLN A 66 -4.84 -4.04 2.29
N PHE A 67 -3.77 -4.48 2.96
CA PHE A 67 -3.36 -5.87 2.95
C PHE A 67 -4.44 -6.80 3.53
N TYR A 68 -4.98 -6.45 4.70
CA TYR A 68 -6.06 -7.20 5.36
C TYR A 68 -7.34 -7.24 4.52
N VAL A 69 -7.81 -6.08 4.05
CA VAL A 69 -9.01 -5.97 3.21
C VAL A 69 -8.85 -6.74 1.90
N GLY A 70 -7.66 -6.70 1.31
CA GLY A 70 -7.30 -7.50 0.14
C GLY A 70 -7.45 -9.01 0.39
N ILE A 71 -6.89 -9.52 1.49
CA ILE A 71 -6.99 -10.94 1.87
C ILE A 71 -8.45 -11.36 2.09
N VAL A 72 -9.20 -10.59 2.88
CA VAL A 72 -10.59 -10.92 3.24
C VAL A 72 -11.48 -10.99 2.01
N ASN A 73 -11.41 -9.99 1.12
CA ASN A 73 -12.25 -9.96 -0.08
C ASN A 73 -11.80 -11.00 -1.13
N MET A 74 -10.50 -11.28 -1.25
CA MET A 74 -10.02 -12.34 -2.12
C MET A 74 -10.57 -13.72 -1.69
N LYS A 75 -10.61 -14.00 -0.37
CA LYS A 75 -11.22 -15.23 0.16
C LYS A 75 -12.73 -15.27 -0.11
N ARG A 76 -13.43 -14.14 0.03
CA ARG A 76 -14.88 -14.05 -0.20
C ARG A 76 -15.25 -14.29 -1.66
N VAL A 77 -14.56 -13.66 -2.62
CA VAL A 77 -14.80 -13.88 -4.06
C VAL A 77 -14.51 -15.33 -4.43
N LYS A 78 -13.42 -15.91 -3.92
CA LYS A 78 -13.07 -17.30 -4.19
C LYS A 78 -14.14 -18.27 -3.64
N ALA A 79 -14.72 -17.99 -2.47
CA ALA A 79 -15.80 -18.80 -1.91
C ALA A 79 -17.08 -18.74 -2.75
N MET A 80 -17.50 -17.55 -3.20
CA MET A 80 -18.69 -17.39 -4.06
C MET A 80 -18.53 -17.98 -5.47
N SER A 81 -17.30 -18.12 -5.96
CA SER A 81 -17.01 -18.78 -7.24
C SER A 81 -17.16 -20.32 -7.19
N HIS A 82 -17.24 -20.90 -6.00
CA HIS A 82 -17.35 -22.35 -5.79
C HIS A 82 -18.77 -22.81 -5.41
N GLU A 83 -19.73 -21.88 -5.31
CA GLU A 83 -21.17 -22.14 -5.27
C GLU A 83 -21.77 -22.05 -6.68
#